data_AF-A0A533BDG7-F1
#
_entry.id   AF-A0A533BDG7-F1
#
_cell.length_a   1.000
_cell.length_b   1.000
_cell.length_c   1.000
_cell.angle_alpha   90.00
_cell.angle_beta   90.00
_cell.angle_gamma   90.00
#
_symmetry.space_group_name_H-M   'P 1'
#
loop_
_entity.id
_entity.type
_entity.pdbx_description
1 polymer ?
#
loop_
_entity_poly.entity_id
_entity_poly.type
_entity_poly.pdbx_seq_one_letter_code
_entity_poly.pdbx_strand_id
1 'polypeptide(L)' 'MASQLPTKVAILGAGHGGTALLDLLHQIRTIEIVGIADQNPTAPGLQ' A
#
# COMPACT_ATOMS: atom_id res chain seq x y z
N MET A 1 0.86 14.95 -24.74
CA MET A 1 1.75 14.61 -23.61
C MET A 1 1.21 13.33 -23.01
N ALA A 2 1.96 12.23 -23.03
CA ALA A 2 1.48 10.97 -22.45
C ALA A 2 1.42 11.14 -20.93
N SER A 3 0.24 11.01 -20.33
CA SER A 3 0.10 10.96 -18.88
C SER A 3 0.82 9.72 -18.39
N GLN A 4 1.84 9.88 -17.54
CA GLN A 4 2.53 8.74 -16.95
C GLN A 4 1.55 7.98 -16.07
N LEU A 5 1.30 6.70 -16.39
CA LEU A 5 0.43 5.85 -15.59
C LEU A 5 1.03 5.69 -14.18
N PRO A 6 0.19 5.70 -13.13
CA PRO A 6 0.67 5.52 -11.76
C PRO A 6 1.30 4.14 -11.60
N THR A 7 2.34 4.07 -10.75
CA THR A 7 2.96 2.79 -10.36
C THR A 7 2.02 2.06 -9.42
N LYS A 8 1.58 0.87 -9.82
CA LYS A 8 0.72 0.02 -9.00
C LYS A 8 1.57 -0.75 -7.98
N VAL A 9 1.19 -0.69 -6.71
CA VAL A 9 1.93 -1.31 -5.60
C VAL A 9 1.00 -2.18 -4.77
N ALA A 10 1.40 -3.43 -4.55
CA ALA A 10 0.80 -4.32 -3.57
C ALA A 10 1.74 -4.43 -2.36
N ILE A 11 1.18 -4.39 -1.14
CA ILE A 11 1.95 -4.53 0.10
C ILE A 11 1.70 -5.93 0.68
N LEU A 12 2.77 -6.70 0.86
CA LEU A 12 2.73 -8.02 1.50
C LEU A 12 3.26 -7.92 2.93
N GLY A 13 2.41 -8.24 3.90
CA GLY A 13 2.60 -7.98 5.32
C GLY A 13 1.89 -6.69 5.73
N ALA A 14 0.80 -6.81 6.51
CA ALA A 14 0.02 -5.71 7.07
C ALA A 14 0.32 -5.47 8.56
N GLY A 15 1.48 -5.96 9.03
CA GLY A 15 2.06 -5.54 10.31
C GLY A 15 2.45 -4.05 10.31
N HIS A 16 3.02 -3.59 11.41
CA HIS A 16 3.39 -2.17 11.61
C HIS A 16 4.20 -1.56 10.46
N GLY A 17 5.16 -2.29 9.89
CA GLY A 17 5.96 -1.81 8.76
C GLY A 17 5.15 -1.64 7.47
N GLY A 18 4.25 -2.58 7.18
CA GLY A 18 3.37 -2.50 6.02
C GLY A 18 2.35 -1.37 6.14
N THR A 19 1.78 -1.18 7.35
CA THR A 19 0.92 -0.04 7.67
C THR A 19 1.66 1.29 7.51
N ALA A 20 2.89 1.40 8.02
CA ALA A 20 3.69 2.62 7.85
C ALA A 20 3.99 2.92 6.37
N LEU A 21 4.28 1.88 5.57
CA LEU A 21 4.46 2.05 4.12
C LEU A 21 3.16 2.46 3.43
N LEU A 22 2.02 1.89 3.81
CA LEU A 22 0.71 2.32 3.32
C LEU A 22 0.48 3.81 3.61
N ASP A 23 0.73 4.25 4.85
CA ASP A 23 0.56 5.63 5.30
C ASP A 23 1.45 6.62 4.53
N LEU A 24 2.68 6.22 4.20
CA LEU A 24 3.62 7.06 3.45
C LEU A 24 3.31 7.08 1.95
N LEU A 25 3.07 5.92 1.36
CA LEU A 25 2.99 5.76 -0.10
C LEU A 25 1.64 6.20 -0.68
N HIS A 26 0.53 6.07 0.06
CA HIS A 26 -0.79 6.50 -0.45
C HIS A 26 -0.89 8.01 -0.70
N GLN A 27 0.03 8.80 -0.13
CA GLN A 27 0.07 10.26 -0.31
C GLN A 27 0.75 10.66 -1.62
N ILE A 28 1.44 9.75 -2.30
CA ILE A 28 2.22 10.03 -3.50
C ILE A 28 1.35 9.84 -4.74
N ARG A 29 1.06 10.93 -5.46
CA ARG A 29 0.14 10.91 -6.63
C ARG A 29 0.57 9.99 -7.79
N THR A 30 1.84 9.63 -7.86
CA THR A 30 2.36 8.72 -8.90
C THR A 30 2.28 7.25 -8.47
N ILE A 31 1.72 6.96 -7.30
CA ILE A 31 1.56 5.61 -6.75
C ILE A 31 0.07 5.31 -6.59
N GLU A 32 -0.31 4.11 -6.98
CA GLU A 32 -1.63 3.52 -6.73
C GLU A 32 -1.43 2.28 -5.86
N ILE A 33 -1.89 2.32 -4.61
CA ILE A 33 -1.93 1.12 -3.77
C ILE A 33 -3.10 0.26 -4.25
N VAL A 34 -2.81 -0.94 -4.76
CA VAL A 34 -3.84 -1.86 -5.24
C VAL A 34 -4.37 -2.78 -4.14
N GLY A 35 -3.65 -2.90 -3.04
CA GLY A 35 -4.07 -3.67 -1.87
C GLY A 35 -2.94 -3.97 -0.90
N ILE A 36 -3.33 -4.40 0.29
CA ILE A 36 -2.45 -4.89 1.35
C ILE A 36 -2.98 -6.25 1.84
N ALA A 37 -2.08 -7.17 2.17
CA ALA A 37 -2.45 -8.50 2.64
C ALA A 37 -1.55 -8.94 3.80
N ASP A 38 -2.10 -9.74 4.71
CA ASP A 38 -1.36 -10.42 5.77
C ASP A 38 -2.00 -11.79 6.04
N GLN A 39 -1.22 -12.71 6.59
CA GLN A 39 -1.71 -14.01 7.05
C GLN A 39 -2.44 -13.89 8.39
N ASN A 40 -2.08 -12.92 9.23
CA ASN A 40 -2.76 -12.65 10.49
C ASN A 40 -3.99 -11.77 10.21
N PRO A 41 -5.23 -12.28 10.39
CA PRO A 41 -6.45 -11.51 10.13
C PRO A 41 -6.62 -10.31 11.07
N THR A 42 -5.81 -10.20 12.13
CA THR A 42 -5.82 -9.08 13.09
C THR A 42 -4.67 -8.10 12.86
N ALA A 43 -3.92 -8.24 11.77
CA ALA A 43 -2.81 -7.36 11.46
C ALA A 43 -3.29 -5.88 11.37
N PRO A 44 -2.53 -4.91 11.92
CA PRO A 44 -2.96 -3.51 12.01
C PRO A 44 -3.39 -2.88 10.68
N GLY A 45 -2.73 -3.23 9.57
CA GLY A 45 -3.03 -2.70 8.24
C GLY A 45 -4.21 -3.34 7.52
N LEU A 46 -4.97 -4.25 8.15
CA LEU A 46 -6.19 -4.85 7.60
C LEU A 46 -7.49 -4.26 8.20
N GLN A 47 -7.38 -3.26 9.08
CA GLN A 47 -8.50 -2.63 9.78
C GLN A 47 -9.15 -1.50 8.98
#